data_AF-A0A920QB73-F1
#
_entry.id   AF-A0A920QB73-F1
#
_cell.length_a   1.000
_cell.length_b   1.000
_cell.length_c   1.000
_cell.angle_alpha   90.00
_cell.angle_beta   90.00
_cell.angle_gamma   90.00
#
_symmetry.space_group_name_H-M   'P 1'
#
loop_
_entity.id
_entity.type
_entity.pdbx_description
1 polymer ?
#
loop_
_entity_poly.entity_id
_entity_poly.type
_entity_poly.pdbx_seq_one_letter_code
_entity_poly.pdbx_strand_id
1 'polypeptide(L)'
;MLQSKTIQLKAAFNHMHIFLDPDPNPEISWHERKRLFEMQGSTWNDYSTDLISSGGGVYDRYAKSIELSPEVKELLGTDEENLKGIKVVRRILQMDVDLLWLGE
;
A
#
# COMPACT_ATOMS: atom_id res chain seq x y z
N MET A 1 11.45 -6.24 3.14
CA MET A 1 10.97 -5.87 1.79
C MET A 1 11.29 -6.91 0.70
N LEU A 2 12.48 -7.54 0.67
CA LEU A 2 12.92 -8.43 -0.42
C LEU A 2 13.03 -9.92 -0.09
N GLN A 3 12.60 -10.36 1.09
CA GLN A 3 12.85 -11.73 1.57
C GLN A 3 12.09 -12.82 0.80
N SER A 4 11.04 -12.47 0.05
CA SER A 4 10.32 -13.42 -0.80
C SER A 4 9.82 -12.76 -2.07
N LYS A 5 9.87 -13.53 -3.16
CA LYS A 5 9.33 -13.19 -4.48
C LYS A 5 7.83 -13.45 -4.62
N THR A 6 7.23 -14.13 -3.66
CA THR A 6 5.81 -14.53 -3.70
C THR A 6 4.93 -13.67 -2.79
N ILE A 7 5.52 -12.83 -1.93
CA ILE A 7 4.76 -11.91 -1.08
C ILE A 7 4.03 -10.89 -1.94
N GLN A 8 2.74 -10.79 -1.70
CA GLN A 8 1.86 -9.73 -2.20
C GLN A 8 1.82 -8.58 -1.18
N LEU A 9 2.45 -7.45 -1.51
CA LEU A 9 2.41 -6.27 -0.66
C LEU A 9 1.09 -5.54 -0.87
N LYS A 10 0.07 -5.84 -0.06
CA LYS A 10 -1.26 -5.23 -0.19
C LYS A 10 -1.33 -3.79 0.33
N ALA A 11 -0.58 -3.48 1.38
CA ALA A 11 -0.58 -2.15 1.98
C ALA A 11 0.74 -1.86 2.70
N ALA A 12 1.12 -0.58 2.76
CA ALA A 12 2.20 -0.09 3.59
C ALA A 12 1.93 1.35 4.03
N PHE A 13 2.55 1.80 5.12
CA PHE A 13 2.50 3.21 5.51
C PHE A 13 3.78 3.62 6.24
N ASN A 14 4.11 4.90 6.18
CA ASN A 14 5.20 5.49 6.97
C ASN A 14 4.76 6.84 7.55
N HIS A 15 5.70 7.70 7.93
CA HIS A 15 5.39 9.01 8.49
C HIS A 15 4.78 10.00 7.48
N MET A 16 4.89 9.74 6.17
CA MET A 16 4.39 10.60 5.08
C MET A 16 3.28 9.96 4.25
N HIS A 17 3.46 8.70 3.85
CA HIS A 17 2.64 8.08 2.80
C HIS A 17 1.91 6.84 3.29
N ILE A 18 0.82 6.54 2.59
CA ILE A 18 0.07 5.29 2.64
C ILE A 18 0.08 4.72 1.22
N PHE A 19 0.55 3.49 1.08
CA PHE A 19 0.53 2.70 -0.14
C PHE A 19 -0.57 1.65 -0.03
N LEU A 20 -1.40 1.51 -1.06
CA LEU A 20 -2.46 0.51 -1.16
C LEU A 20 -2.41 -0.15 -2.54
N ASP A 21 -2.41 -1.47 -2.58
CA ASP A 21 -2.45 -2.27 -3.79
C ASP A 21 -3.42 -3.44 -3.59
N PRO A 22 -4.65 -3.37 -4.16
CA PRO A 22 -5.68 -4.38 -3.94
C PRO A 22 -5.31 -5.77 -4.45
N ASP A 23 -4.56 -5.87 -5.55
CA ASP A 23 -4.24 -7.15 -6.19
C ASP A 23 -2.85 -7.18 -6.86
N PRO A 24 -1.76 -7.05 -6.09
CA PRO A 24 -0.41 -7.00 -6.64
C PRO A 24 -0.03 -8.31 -7.31
N ASN A 25 0.54 -8.22 -8.52
CA ASN A 25 1.26 -9.34 -9.10
C ASN A 25 2.58 -9.56 -8.34
N PRO A 26 2.82 -10.74 -7.74
CA PRO A 26 3.97 -10.96 -6.86
C PRO A 26 5.32 -10.85 -7.58
N GLU A 27 5.41 -11.28 -8.84
CA GLU A 27 6.65 -11.24 -9.63
C GLU A 27 6.99 -9.79 -10.03
N ILE A 28 6.03 -9.09 -10.63
CA ILE A 28 6.21 -7.70 -11.08
C ILE A 28 6.49 -6.78 -9.88
N SER A 29 5.69 -6.88 -8.82
CA SER A 29 5.86 -6.07 -7.61
C SER A 29 7.17 -6.39 -6.88
N TRP A 30 7.72 -7.59 -6.99
CA TRP A 30 9.03 -7.89 -6.41
C TRP A 30 10.15 -7.13 -7.12
N HIS A 31 10.13 -7.09 -8.46
CA HIS A 31 11.11 -6.31 -9.22
C HIS A 31 11.05 -4.82 -8.87
N GLU A 32 9.84 -4.27 -8.73
CA GLU A 32 9.66 -2.88 -8.36
C GLU A 32 10.11 -2.57 -6.92
N ARG A 33 9.75 -3.44 -5.96
CA ARG A 33 10.26 -3.32 -4.58
C ARG A 33 11.78 -3.41 -4.52
N LYS A 34 12.41 -4.24 -5.37
CA LYS A 34 13.87 -4.33 -5.47
C LYS A 34 14.48 -3.05 -6.00
N ARG A 35 13.94 -2.49 -7.09
CA ARG A 35 14.36 -1.21 -7.66
C ARG A 35 14.29 -0.09 -6.61
N LEU A 36 13.19 -0.01 -5.87
CA LEU A 36 13.01 0.98 -4.80
C LEU A 36 13.99 0.80 -3.66
N PHE A 37 14.26 -0.45 -3.25
CA PHE A 37 15.21 -0.73 -2.18
C PHE A 37 16.65 -0.35 -2.54
N GLU A 38 17.04 -0.52 -3.81
CA GLU A 38 18.38 -0.16 -4.32
C GLU A 38 18.53 1.35 -4.56
N MET A 39 17.41 2.09 -4.68
CA MET A 39 17.40 3.54 -4.86
C MET A 39 17.55 4.27 -3.53
N GLN A 40 18.66 4.98 -3.34
CA GLN A 40 18.89 5.78 -2.13
C GLN A 40 17.85 6.90 -1.97
N GLY A 41 17.32 7.05 -0.74
CA GLY A 41 16.35 8.09 -0.42
C GLY A 41 14.97 7.87 -1.04
N SER A 42 14.68 6.65 -1.54
CA SER A 42 13.39 6.31 -2.09
C SER A 42 12.26 6.45 -1.07
N THR A 43 11.08 6.74 -1.60
CA THR A 43 9.83 6.89 -0.87
C THR A 43 8.75 6.07 -1.57
N TRP A 44 7.58 5.92 -0.93
CA TRP A 44 6.45 5.26 -1.59
C TRP A 44 5.98 5.99 -2.86
N ASN A 45 6.19 7.30 -2.99
CA ASN A 45 5.85 8.04 -4.22
C ASN A 45 6.74 7.66 -5.40
N ASP A 46 7.92 7.08 -5.15
CA ASP A 46 8.79 6.60 -6.22
C ASP A 46 8.33 5.25 -6.79
N TYR A 47 7.33 4.60 -6.16
CA TYR A 47 6.73 3.36 -6.66
C TYR A 47 5.96 3.66 -7.95
N SER A 48 6.25 2.90 -9.00
CA SER A 48 5.61 3.07 -10.31
C SER A 48 4.11 2.80 -10.20
N THR A 49 3.32 3.85 -10.41
CA THR A 49 1.85 3.80 -10.35
C THR A 49 1.24 2.87 -11.40
N ASP A 50 1.93 2.67 -12.53
CA ASP A 50 1.51 1.77 -13.60
C ASP A 50 1.57 0.29 -13.19
N LEU A 51 2.32 -0.02 -12.11
CA LEU A 51 2.46 -1.37 -11.56
C LEU A 51 1.54 -1.63 -10.37
N ILE A 52 0.82 -0.61 -9.90
CA ILE A 52 -0.17 -0.74 -8.83
C ILE A 52 -1.49 -1.21 -9.46
N SER A 53 -2.13 -2.19 -8.85
CA SER A 53 -3.39 -2.71 -9.39
C SER A 53 -4.52 -1.68 -9.35
N SER A 54 -5.53 -1.90 -10.20
CA SER A 54 -6.66 -1.00 -10.35
C SER A 54 -7.29 -0.64 -8.99
N GLY A 55 -7.55 0.65 -8.83
CA GLY A 55 -8.10 1.19 -7.58
C GLY A 55 -7.07 1.46 -6.48
N GLY A 56 -5.85 0.93 -6.58
CA GLY A 56 -4.76 1.21 -5.65
C GLY A 56 -4.09 2.57 -5.87
N GLY A 57 -3.13 2.90 -5.00
CA GLY A 57 -2.36 4.13 -5.12
C GLY A 57 -1.51 4.47 -3.91
N VAL A 58 -0.86 5.63 -3.99
CA VAL A 58 -0.08 6.22 -2.91
C VAL A 58 -0.72 7.53 -2.49
N TYR A 59 -0.97 7.68 -1.18
CA TYR A 59 -1.72 8.78 -0.60
C TYR A 59 -0.94 9.43 0.54
N ASP A 60 -1.19 10.71 0.79
CA ASP A 60 -0.67 11.40 1.97
C ASP A 60 -1.36 10.87 3.25
N ARG A 61 -0.56 10.51 4.25
CA ARG A 61 -1.03 10.02 5.55
C ARG A 61 -1.91 11.03 6.29
N TYR A 62 -1.68 12.31 6.09
CA TYR A 62 -2.43 13.41 6.71
C TYR A 62 -3.54 13.96 5.79
N ALA A 63 -3.81 13.31 4.67
CA ALA A 63 -4.94 13.67 3.80
C ALA A 63 -6.25 13.72 4.61
N LYS A 64 -6.97 14.84 4.47
CA LYS A 64 -8.27 15.05 5.12
C LYS A 64 -9.37 14.18 4.54
N SER A 65 -9.19 13.72 3.30
CA SER A 65 -10.07 12.79 2.60
C SER A 65 -9.25 12.03 1.55
N ILE A 66 -9.37 10.72 1.55
CA ILE A 66 -8.90 9.81 0.52
C ILE A 66 -10.15 9.12 -0.01
N GLU A 67 -10.42 9.32 -1.30
CA GLU A 67 -11.50 8.62 -2.01
C GLU A 67 -11.08 7.16 -2.22
N LEU A 68 -11.93 6.24 -1.79
CA LEU A 68 -11.65 4.81 -1.86
C LEU A 68 -12.33 4.22 -3.08
N SER A 69 -11.53 3.59 -3.94
CA SER A 69 -12.02 2.74 -5.01
C SER A 69 -12.78 1.52 -4.44
N PRO A 70 -13.69 0.89 -5.21
CA PRO A 70 -14.34 -0.35 -4.80
C PRO A 70 -13.36 -1.44 -4.36
N GLU A 71 -12.23 -1.58 -5.06
CA GLU A 71 -11.19 -2.58 -4.78
C GLU A 71 -10.48 -2.30 -3.45
N VAL A 72 -10.20 -1.03 -3.15
CA VAL A 72 -9.59 -0.63 -1.86
C VAL A 72 -10.58 -0.74 -0.71
N LYS A 73 -11.87 -0.50 -0.94
CA LYS A 73 -12.91 -0.72 0.06
C LYS A 73 -12.98 -2.17 0.51
N GLU A 74 -12.96 -3.10 -0.45
CA GLU A 74 -12.89 -4.53 -0.19
C GLU A 74 -11.62 -4.88 0.57
N LEU A 75 -10.46 -4.39 0.11
CA LEU A 75 -9.18 -4.60 0.77
C LEU A 75 -9.16 -4.15 2.24
N LEU A 76 -9.76 -2.99 2.53
CA LEU A 76 -9.81 -2.39 3.86
C LEU A 76 -10.99 -2.86 4.72
N GLY A 77 -11.91 -3.66 4.16
CA GLY A 77 -13.13 -4.11 4.82
C GLY A 77 -14.03 -2.95 5.26
N THR A 78 -14.33 -2.01 4.36
CA THR A 78 -15.12 -0.80 4.67
C THR A 78 -16.07 -0.41 3.55
N ASP A 79 -17.27 0.06 3.92
CA ASP A 79 -18.24 0.62 2.96
C ASP A 79 -18.11 2.15 2.80
N GLU A 80 -17.32 2.81 3.66
CA GLU A 80 -17.05 4.25 3.61
C GLU A 80 -16.45 4.65 2.24
N GLU A 81 -17.04 5.64 1.55
CA GLU A 81 -16.51 6.16 0.27
C GLU A 81 -15.22 6.96 0.42
N ASN A 82 -15.06 7.61 1.57
CA ASN A 82 -13.97 8.51 1.84
C ASN A 82 -13.46 8.31 3.27
N LEU A 83 -12.14 8.22 3.42
CA LEU A 83 -11.49 8.11 4.72
C LEU A 83 -10.40 9.16 4.90
N LYS A 84 -10.22 9.65 6.14
CA LYS A 84 -9.00 10.36 6.52
C LYS A 84 -7.81 9.40 6.46
N GLY A 85 -6.62 9.87 6.08
CA GLY A 85 -5.44 9.02 6.02
C GLY A 85 -5.15 8.29 7.33
N ILE A 86 -5.35 8.93 8.49
CA ILE A 86 -5.22 8.27 9.80
C ILE A 86 -6.22 7.11 10.01
N LYS A 87 -7.44 7.24 9.48
CA LYS A 87 -8.43 6.15 9.53
C LYS A 87 -8.01 5.00 8.59
N VAL A 88 -7.45 5.31 7.42
CA VAL A 88 -6.92 4.28 6.51
C VAL A 88 -5.80 3.49 7.18
N VAL A 89 -4.84 4.14 7.85
CA VAL A 89 -3.78 3.45 8.62
C VAL A 89 -4.38 2.51 9.68
N ARG A 90 -5.43 2.96 10.38
CA ARG A 90 -6.12 2.11 11.36
C ARG A 90 -6.77 0.89 10.69
N ARG A 91 -7.38 1.04 9.51
CA ARG A 91 -7.94 -0.08 8.74
C ARG A 91 -6.86 -1.04 8.28
N ILE A 92 -5.71 -0.55 7.81
CA ILE A 92 -4.56 -1.38 7.42
C ILE A 92 -4.12 -2.29 8.58
N LEU A 93 -4.05 -1.75 9.80
CA LEU A 93 -3.69 -2.51 10.99
C LEU A 93 -4.74 -3.55 11.44
N GLN A 94 -5.93 -3.53 10.84
CA GLN A 94 -7.06 -4.42 11.12
C GLN A 94 -7.37 -5.35 9.95
N MET A 95 -6.60 -5.29 8.86
CA MET A 95 -6.79 -6.13 7.69
C MET A 95 -6.58 -7.61 8.03
N ASP A 96 -7.33 -8.48 7.37
CA ASP A 96 -7.09 -9.91 7.39
C ASP A 96 -5.92 -10.24 6.47
N VAL A 97 -4.73 -10.44 7.06
CA VAL A 97 -3.48 -10.69 6.34
C VAL A 97 -2.65 -11.77 7.03
N ASP A 98 -1.92 -12.55 6.25
CA ASP A 98 -1.04 -13.59 6.78
C ASP A 98 0.16 -13.02 7.56
N LEU A 99 0.59 -11.80 7.23
CA LEU A 99 1.79 -11.19 7.78
C LEU A 99 1.65 -9.67 7.92
N LEU A 100 1.77 -9.18 9.17
CA LEU A 100 2.05 -7.78 9.46
C LEU A 100 3.53 -7.63 9.79
N TRP A 101 4.26 -6.86 8.99
CA TRP A 101 5.69 -6.59 9.21
C TRP A 101 5.90 -5.15 9.71
N LEU A 102 6.47 -5.01 10.90
CA LEU A 102 6.94 -3.74 11.42
C LEU A 102 8.41 -3.58 10.99
N GLY A 103 8.69 -2.59 10.15
CA GLY A 103 10.06 -2.26 9.76
C GLY A 103 10.85 -1.74 10.96
N GLU A 104 12.16 -2.00 10.94
CA GLU A 104 13.15 -1.25 11.73
C GLU A 104 13.58 0.01 10.96
#